data_AF-S4XT62-F1
#
_entry.id   AF-S4XT62-F1
#
_cell.length_a   1.000
_cell.length_b   1.000
_cell.length_c   1.000
_cell.angle_alpha   90.00
_cell.angle_beta   90.00
_cell.angle_gamma   90.00
#
_symmetry.space_group_name_H-M   'P 1'
#
loop_
_entity.id
_entity.type
_entity.pdbx_description
1 polymer ?
#
loop_
_entity_poly.entity_id
_entity_poly.type
_entity_poly.pdbx_seq_one_letter_code
_entity_poly.pdbx_strand_id
1 'polypeptide(L)'
;MTKEDVRALYAVALESLKDVLPPKLYHDAHRWVHQYGEWGLAMEHIIDWIGDLDLPVGQAQFDAMAGAMAAMGWAESSRMKWLREYFMAQSPLPKAR
;
A
#
# COMPACT_ATOMS: atom_id res chain seq x y z
N MET A 1 -18.23 -8.84 -3.11
CA MET A 1 -16.80 -9.06 -3.34
C MET A 1 -16.38 -10.32 -2.61
N THR A 2 -15.69 -11.22 -3.28
CA THR A 2 -15.27 -12.53 -2.79
C THR A 2 -13.88 -12.46 -2.13
N LYS A 3 -13.45 -13.53 -1.44
CA LYS A 3 -12.07 -13.63 -0.94
C LYS A 3 -11.03 -13.62 -2.06
N GLU A 4 -11.39 -14.13 -3.24
CA GLU A 4 -10.51 -14.15 -4.42
C GLU A 4 -10.36 -12.75 -5.02
N ASP A 5 -11.43 -11.95 -5.05
CA ASP A 5 -11.39 -10.56 -5.49
C ASP A 5 -10.46 -9.73 -4.58
N VAL A 6 -10.58 -9.90 -3.26
CA VAL A 6 -9.68 -9.25 -2.28
C VAL A 6 -8.24 -9.66 -2.56
N ARG A 7 -7.97 -10.95 -2.72
CA ARG A 7 -6.63 -11.46 -3.02
C ARG A 7 -6.03 -10.85 -4.29
N ALA A 8 -6.84 -10.71 -5.34
CA ALA A 8 -6.40 -10.13 -6.60
C ALA A 8 -5.99 -8.65 -6.43
N LEU A 9 -6.79 -7.87 -5.70
CA LEU A 9 -6.46 -6.47 -5.37
C LEU A 9 -5.15 -6.37 -4.59
N TYR A 10 -4.91 -7.29 -3.67
CA TYR A 10 -3.66 -7.37 -2.92
C TYR A 10 -2.44 -7.68 -3.77
N ALA A 11 -2.57 -8.65 -4.68
CA ALA A 11 -1.49 -8.98 -5.61
C ALA A 11 -1.14 -7.79 -6.51
N VAL A 12 -2.14 -7.04 -6.97
CA VAL A 12 -1.95 -5.81 -7.76
C VAL A 12 -1.25 -4.73 -6.93
N ALA A 13 -1.71 -4.49 -5.70
CA ALA A 13 -1.10 -3.51 -4.80
C ALA A 13 0.35 -3.86 -4.49
N LEU A 14 0.63 -5.11 -4.16
CA LEU A 14 1.99 -5.58 -3.89
C LEU A 14 2.88 -5.40 -5.12
N GLU A 15 2.50 -5.90 -6.29
CA GLU A 15 3.33 -5.79 -7.50
C GLU A 15 3.58 -4.32 -7.88
N SER A 16 2.62 -3.41 -7.63
CA SER A 16 2.80 -1.97 -7.88
C SER A 16 3.95 -1.33 -7.07
N LEU A 17 4.34 -1.96 -5.96
CA LEU A 17 5.36 -1.49 -5.02
C LEU A 17 6.72 -2.14 -5.22
N LYS A 18 6.88 -3.02 -6.20
CA LYS A 18 8.12 -3.78 -6.45
C LYS A 18 9.35 -2.91 -6.66
N ASP A 19 9.18 -1.77 -7.31
CA ASP A 19 10.25 -0.81 -7.57
C ASP A 19 10.32 0.31 -6.51
N VAL A 20 9.39 0.32 -5.55
CA VAL A 20 9.33 1.28 -4.43
C VAL A 20 9.99 0.69 -3.19
N LEU A 21 9.69 -0.58 -2.88
CA LEU A 21 10.21 -1.25 -1.71
C LEU A 21 11.64 -1.77 -1.93
N PRO A 22 12.53 -1.68 -0.93
CA PRO A 22 13.79 -2.41 -0.92
C PRO A 22 13.54 -3.91 -1.19
N PRO A 23 14.38 -4.61 -1.99
CA PRO A 23 14.11 -5.98 -2.42
C PRO A 23 13.83 -6.97 -1.29
N LYS A 24 14.48 -6.79 -0.13
CA LYS A 24 14.24 -7.60 1.06
C LYS A 24 12.84 -7.40 1.63
N LEU A 25 12.41 -6.14 1.76
CA LEU A 25 11.08 -5.79 2.29
C LEU A 25 9.97 -6.23 1.33
N TYR A 26 10.20 -6.09 0.02
CA TYR A 26 9.31 -6.65 -0.99
C TYR A 26 9.14 -8.17 -0.83
N HIS A 27 10.25 -8.88 -0.66
CA HIS A 27 10.23 -10.33 -0.47
C HIS A 27 9.52 -10.75 0.82
N ASP A 28 9.72 -10.01 1.92
CA ASP A 28 9.06 -10.27 3.19
C ASP A 28 7.53 -10.07 3.09
N ALA A 29 7.09 -8.97 2.46
CA ALA A 29 5.67 -8.74 2.18
C ALA A 29 5.07 -9.81 1.26
N HIS A 30 5.78 -10.19 0.20
CA HIS A 30 5.36 -11.27 -0.68
C HIS A 30 5.22 -12.60 0.07
N ARG A 31 6.12 -12.89 1.02
CA ARG A 31 6.00 -14.09 1.86
C ARG A 31 4.76 -14.03 2.76
N TRP A 32 4.50 -12.90 3.40
CA TRP A 32 3.28 -12.71 4.20
C TRP A 32 2.00 -12.94 3.40
N VAL A 33 1.93 -12.37 2.20
CA VAL A 33 0.75 -12.48 1.34
C VAL A 33 0.54 -13.91 0.80
N HIS A 34 1.60 -14.55 0.31
CA HIS A 34 1.48 -15.81 -0.43
C HIS A 34 1.64 -17.06 0.43
N GLN A 35 2.47 -17.01 1.47
CA GLN A 35 2.72 -18.17 2.33
C GLN A 35 1.77 -18.22 3.53
N TYR A 36 1.47 -17.06 4.13
CA TYR A 36 0.68 -17.01 5.37
C TYR A 36 -0.75 -16.49 5.16
N GLY A 37 -1.05 -15.89 3.99
CA GLY A 37 -2.38 -15.33 3.73
C GLY A 37 -2.67 -14.05 4.52
N GLU A 38 -1.64 -13.42 5.08
CA GLU A 38 -1.72 -12.27 5.98
C GLU A 38 -1.72 -10.95 5.20
N TRP A 39 -2.75 -10.75 4.38
CA TRP A 39 -2.84 -9.63 3.43
C TRP A 39 -2.89 -8.27 4.13
N GLY A 40 -3.77 -8.14 5.13
CA GLY A 40 -3.93 -6.89 5.85
C GLY A 40 -2.68 -6.51 6.63
N LEU A 41 -2.11 -7.46 7.36
CA LEU A 41 -0.87 -7.24 8.11
C LEU A 41 0.30 -6.84 7.18
N ALA A 42 0.42 -7.50 6.02
CA ALA A 42 1.45 -7.14 5.05
C ALA A 42 1.31 -5.70 4.57
N MET A 43 0.09 -5.23 4.28
CA MET A 43 -0.13 -3.85 3.86
C MET A 43 0.13 -2.84 4.97
N GLU A 44 -0.22 -3.17 6.21
CA GLU A 44 0.09 -2.30 7.33
C GLU A 44 1.59 -2.08 7.49
N HIS A 45 2.38 -3.15 7.40
CA HIS A 45 3.85 -3.05 7.44
C HIS A 45 4.42 -2.28 6.25
N ILE A 46 3.87 -2.47 5.05
CA ILE A 46 4.26 -1.70 3.88
C ILE A 46 4.03 -0.21 4.11
N ILE A 47 2.88 0.18 4.66
CA ILE A 47 2.57 1.59 4.97
C ILE A 47 3.55 2.14 6.01
N ASP A 48 3.83 1.36 7.05
CA ASP A 48 4.81 1.75 8.08
C ASP A 48 6.21 1.94 7.43
N TRP A 49 6.65 1.05 6.55
CA TRP A 49 7.94 1.17 5.85
C TRP A 49 8.02 2.35 4.88
N ILE A 50 6.92 2.67 4.21
CA ILE A 50 6.83 3.87 3.37
C ILE A 50 7.14 5.11 4.19
N GLY A 51 6.56 5.22 5.40
CA GLY A 51 6.83 6.35 6.30
C GLY A 51 8.22 6.32 6.91
N ASP A 52 8.64 5.18 7.44
CA ASP A 52 9.92 5.04 8.14
C ASP A 52 11.12 5.27 7.23
N LEU A 53 11.01 4.94 5.94
CA LEU A 53 12.08 5.04 4.95
C LEU A 53 11.89 6.20 3.96
N ASP A 54 10.84 7.00 4.14
CA ASP A 54 10.45 8.09 3.23
C ASP A 54 10.40 7.65 1.76
N LEU A 55 9.69 6.56 1.48
CA LEU A 55 9.66 5.97 0.15
C LEU A 55 8.78 6.76 -0.82
N PRO A 56 9.22 6.96 -2.07
CA PRO A 56 8.44 7.68 -3.07
C PRO A 56 7.26 6.82 -3.53
N VAL A 57 6.04 7.25 -3.18
CA VAL A 57 4.79 6.61 -3.61
C VAL A 57 4.12 7.51 -4.64
N GLY A 58 3.87 6.96 -5.85
CA GLY A 58 3.09 7.64 -6.88
C GLY A 58 1.59 7.39 -6.75
N GLN A 59 0.79 8.15 -7.51
CA GLN A 59 -0.67 8.05 -7.50
C GLN A 59 -1.16 6.61 -7.74
N ALA A 60 -0.59 5.91 -8.73
CA ALA A 60 -0.99 4.55 -9.06
C ALA A 60 -0.76 3.57 -7.89
N GLN A 61 0.37 3.70 -7.18
CA GLN A 61 0.67 2.88 -6.00
C GLN A 61 -0.27 3.23 -4.84
N PHE A 62 -0.51 4.53 -4.61
CA PHE A 62 -1.46 4.98 -3.60
C PHE A 62 -2.86 4.41 -3.86
N ASP A 63 -3.38 4.52 -5.08
CA ASP A 63 -4.71 4.03 -5.46
C ASP A 63 -4.82 2.52 -5.31
N ALA A 64 -3.77 1.77 -5.67
CA ALA A 64 -3.74 0.31 -5.51
C ALA A 64 -3.78 -0.10 -4.04
N MET A 65 -2.99 0.54 -3.17
CA MET A 65 -3.02 0.31 -1.72
C MET A 65 -4.37 0.70 -1.11
N ALA A 66 -4.90 1.86 -1.47
CA ALA A 66 -6.18 2.35 -0.99
C ALA A 66 -7.34 1.41 -1.39
N GLY A 67 -7.33 0.93 -2.64
CA GLY A 67 -8.29 -0.06 -3.13
C GLY A 67 -8.22 -1.38 -2.37
N ALA A 68 -7.01 -1.91 -2.15
CA ALA A 68 -6.81 -3.15 -1.40
C ALA A 68 -7.29 -3.04 0.06
N MET A 69 -6.96 -1.93 0.73
CA MET A 69 -7.38 -1.68 2.11
C MET A 69 -8.90 -1.45 2.22
N ALA A 70 -9.49 -0.72 1.28
CA ALA A 70 -10.94 -0.51 1.23
C ALA A 70 -11.72 -1.83 1.03
N ALA A 71 -11.19 -2.72 0.21
CA ALA A 71 -11.74 -4.05 -0.03
C ALA A 71 -11.90 -4.89 1.26
N MET A 72 -11.05 -4.67 2.26
CA MET A 72 -11.15 -5.34 3.57
C MET A 72 -11.94 -4.54 4.62
N GLY A 73 -12.51 -3.39 4.25
CA GLY A 73 -13.15 -2.47 5.19
C GLY A 73 -12.18 -1.64 6.01
N TRP A 74 -10.91 -1.50 5.59
CA TRP A 74 -9.85 -0.80 6.31
C TRP A 74 -9.46 0.53 5.66
N ALA A 75 -10.30 1.06 4.76
CA ALA A 75 -10.11 2.37 4.12
C ALA A 75 -9.88 3.53 5.11
N GLU A 76 -10.46 3.41 6.30
CA GLU A 76 -10.43 4.41 7.38
C GLU A 76 -9.51 4.06 8.55
N SER A 77 -8.64 3.06 8.37
CA SER A 77 -7.62 2.74 9.37
C SER A 77 -6.68 3.93 9.60
N SER A 78 -6.09 4.01 10.80
CA SER A 78 -5.13 5.08 11.13
C SER A 78 -3.97 5.14 10.13
N ARG A 79 -3.49 3.97 9.66
CA ARG A 79 -2.45 3.87 8.64
C ARG A 79 -2.87 4.39 7.29
N MET A 80 -4.11 4.14 6.85
CA MET A 80 -4.62 4.70 5.60
C MET A 80 -4.82 6.21 5.67
N LYS A 81 -5.25 6.74 6.82
CA LYS A 81 -5.33 8.19 7.06
C LYS A 81 -3.94 8.83 6.98
N TRP A 82 -2.98 8.24 7.67
CA TRP A 82 -1.59 8.68 7.63
C TRP A 82 -1.01 8.62 6.21
N LEU A 83 -1.19 7.51 5.48
CA LEU A 83 -0.71 7.36 4.11
C LEU A 83 -1.29 8.42 3.17
N ARG A 84 -2.59 8.76 3.33
CA ARG A 84 -3.24 9.84 2.58
C ARG A 84 -2.56 11.18 2.83
N GLU A 85 -2.35 11.53 4.10
CA GLU A 85 -1.71 12.78 4.50
C GLU A 85 -0.26 12.86 3.97
N TYR A 86 0.50 11.77 4.11
CA TYR A 86 1.86 11.64 3.61
C TYR A 86 1.91 11.84 2.08
N PHE A 87 1.04 11.16 1.33
CA PHE A 87 0.96 11.28 -0.12
C PHE A 87 0.59 12.70 -0.58
N MET A 88 -0.35 13.36 0.11
CA MET A 88 -0.73 14.74 -0.17
C MET A 88 0.41 15.73 0.11
N ALA A 89 1.21 15.48 1.15
CA ALA A 89 2.37 16.32 1.47
C ALA A 89 3.51 16.19 0.44
N GLN A 90 3.67 15.00 -0.16
CA GLN A 90 4.67 14.76 -1.20
C GLN A 90 4.24 15.18 -2.61
N SER A 91 2.95 15.23 -2.88
CA SER A 91 2.43 15.66 -4.17
C SER A 91 2.62 17.18 -4.32
N PRO A 92 3.35 17.68 -5.33
CA PRO A 92 3.46 19.11 -5.53
C PRO A 92 2.06 19.67 -5.77
N LEU A 93 1.61 20.59 -4.90
CA LEU A 93 0.40 21.36 -5.13
C LEU A 93 0.45 21.89 -6.58
N PRO A 94 -0.64 21.77 -7.37
CA PRO A 94 -0.68 22.42 -8.67
C PRO A 94 -0.40 23.90 -8.41
N LYS A 95 0.67 24.43 -9.01
CA LYS A 95 0.95 25.87 -8.98
C LYS A 95 -0.33 26.55 -9.45
N ALA A 96 -0.93 27.35 -8.58
CA ALA A 96 -2.06 28.19 -8.94
C ALA A 96 -1.67 28.94 -10.22
N ARG A 97 -2.42 28.69 -11.29
CA ARG A 97 -2.28 29.44 -12.55
C ARG A 97 -2.84 30.84 -12.37
#